data_AF-A0AAU7JSR8-F1
#
_entry.id   AF-A0AAU7JSR8-F1
#
_cell.length_a   1.000
_cell.length_b   1.000
_cell.length_c   1.000
_cell.angle_alpha   90.00
_cell.angle_beta   90.00
_cell.angle_gamma   90.00
#
_symmetry.space_group_name_H-M   'P 1'
#
loop_
_entity.id
_entity.type
_entity.pdbx_description
1 polymer ?
#
loop_
_entity_poly.entity_id
_entity_poly.type
_entity_poly.pdbx_seq_one_letter_code
_entity_poly.pdbx_strand_id
1 'polypeptide(L)'
;MEPPAVPDSTPPQMEGLLDAVLAVSAGLDLSEVLTRIVRSACTLVGARYGALGVLAPDRNHLVEFITHGLSDEERERIGDLPRGHGVLGLLIRDPRPRRLSDIRTHPDSYGFPPNHPPMTSFLAAPVRIRDEVFGNLYLAVKEGAPEFSEEDQDHVVALAAAAGVAIENARLYERSQVQRRWAQAVADVSQALLEGQAEVTALRVMAEQVCLVSGATACAVAIEHEDQTPVVSVVHRRDSGALEIPEGRTDFGTLAGPHWGSVRDVNEPLLLIPGEQDPAVAEIIDDVVAITGVDTTGPTALVPVLAGARSVGALLVCWESADQDVASGVLGPLHEFAQHAGLALVAASAQEDRAVVTLLEDRERIARDMHDHVIQRLFATGLALQASGRLTQQPVLRRRLEEAVDELDLAIKDIRQAIYQLAPLQAPTGLRGRLEELVRNASELLGFPARLQLFGEAASITADQEQDVAAVVREGLANIARHARASSATVRVSMGRLIEVVIVDDGVGTPPTGRRSGLTNLADRASARGGYCEIAAAYPRGTRLTWSVPAVGSAPPVGRAARQSGPWSQD
;
A
#
# COMPACT_ATOMS: atom_id res chain seq x y z
N MET A 1 30.66 -65.45 51.12
CA MET A 1 29.56 -64.59 51.58
C MET A 1 29.52 -63.44 50.58
N GLU A 2 28.62 -63.57 49.61
CA GLU A 2 28.44 -62.61 48.52
C GLU A 2 27.58 -61.44 49.04
N PRO A 3 27.88 -60.19 48.70
CA PRO A 3 27.12 -59.04 49.18
C PRO A 3 25.75 -58.98 48.47
N PRO A 4 24.69 -58.47 49.12
CA PRO A 4 23.37 -58.40 48.53
C PRO A 4 23.34 -57.36 47.40
N ALA A 5 22.74 -57.75 46.27
CA ALA A 5 22.47 -56.87 45.15
C ALA A 5 21.50 -55.75 45.57
N VAL A 6 21.85 -54.51 45.24
CA VAL A 6 20.97 -53.35 45.30
C VAL A 6 20.00 -53.45 44.11
N PRO A 7 18.67 -53.32 44.29
CA PRO A 7 17.75 -53.28 43.17
C PRO A 7 17.85 -51.90 42.48
N ASP A 8 18.49 -51.88 41.31
CA ASP A 8 18.33 -50.84 40.30
C ASP A 8 16.91 -50.97 39.73
N SER A 9 15.97 -50.22 40.27
CA SER A 9 14.69 -49.99 39.60
C SER A 9 14.21 -48.59 39.94
N THR A 10 14.50 -47.65 39.05
CA THR A 10 13.69 -46.43 38.94
C THR A 10 12.23 -46.89 38.84
N PRO A 11 11.30 -46.41 39.69
CA PRO A 11 9.93 -46.87 39.61
C PRO A 11 9.33 -46.49 38.24
N PRO A 12 8.52 -47.36 37.61
CA PRO A 12 7.93 -47.12 36.28
C PRO A 12 7.12 -45.81 36.19
N GLN A 13 6.71 -45.27 37.34
CA GLN A 13 6.08 -43.94 37.51
C GLN A 13 7.00 -42.78 37.09
N MET A 14 8.30 -42.89 37.39
CA MET A 14 9.29 -41.87 37.07
C MET A 14 9.67 -41.92 35.59
N GLU A 15 9.70 -43.12 34.99
CA GLU A 15 9.95 -43.31 33.56
C GLU A 15 8.81 -42.72 32.70
N GLY A 16 7.54 -42.97 33.05
CA GLY A 16 6.40 -42.40 32.31
C GLY A 16 6.32 -40.87 32.39
N LEU A 17 6.70 -40.27 33.53
CA LEU A 17 6.76 -38.82 33.70
C LEU A 17 7.97 -38.21 32.97
N LEU A 18 9.14 -38.87 33.05
CA LEU A 18 10.36 -38.46 32.33
C LEU A 18 10.17 -38.55 30.81
N ASP A 19 9.54 -39.60 30.30
CA ASP A 19 9.23 -39.75 28.88
C ASP A 19 8.27 -38.68 28.38
N ALA A 20 7.25 -38.32 29.17
CA ALA A 20 6.34 -37.23 28.84
C ALA A 20 7.08 -35.87 28.80
N VAL A 21 7.96 -35.59 29.77
CA VAL A 21 8.74 -34.35 29.81
C VAL A 21 9.81 -34.30 28.69
N LEU A 22 10.43 -35.43 28.36
CA LEU A 22 11.39 -35.56 27.26
C LEU A 22 10.71 -35.43 25.90
N ALA A 23 9.49 -35.94 25.74
CA ALA A 23 8.69 -35.79 24.51
C ALA A 23 8.34 -34.32 24.23
N VAL A 24 8.01 -33.54 25.26
CA VAL A 24 7.79 -32.09 25.17
C VAL A 24 9.08 -31.36 24.75
N SER A 25 10.24 -31.84 25.19
CA SER A 25 11.55 -31.25 24.85
C SER A 25 12.03 -31.63 23.44
N ALA A 26 11.52 -32.72 22.86
CA ALA A 26 11.93 -33.24 21.56
C ALA A 26 11.23 -32.60 20.36
N GLY A 27 10.32 -31.64 20.58
CA GLY A 27 9.60 -30.95 19.50
C GLY A 27 8.61 -31.85 18.74
N LEU A 28 8.09 -32.89 19.40
CA LEU A 28 7.06 -33.77 18.84
C LEU A 28 5.72 -33.03 18.69
N ASP A 29 4.91 -33.46 17.73
CA ASP A 29 3.53 -32.99 17.56
C ASP A 29 2.74 -33.18 18.86
N LEU A 30 1.97 -32.17 19.26
CA LEU A 30 1.12 -32.20 20.45
C LEU A 30 0.27 -33.46 20.50
N SER A 31 -0.29 -33.88 19.36
CA SER A 31 -1.13 -35.07 19.29
C SER A 31 -0.37 -36.35 19.65
N GLU A 32 0.90 -36.44 19.25
CA GLU A 32 1.76 -37.57 19.59
C GLU A 32 2.11 -37.60 21.08
N VAL A 33 2.44 -36.43 21.65
CA VAL A 33 2.72 -36.28 23.08
C VAL A 33 1.50 -36.70 23.91
N LEU A 34 0.33 -36.19 23.57
CA LEU A 34 -0.92 -36.50 24.26
C LEU A 34 -1.31 -37.98 24.11
N THR A 35 -1.11 -38.57 22.93
CA THR A 35 -1.32 -40.03 22.71
C THR A 35 -0.43 -40.87 23.62
N ARG A 36 0.85 -40.49 23.76
CA ARG A 36 1.77 -41.17 24.68
C ARG A 36 1.33 -41.03 26.13
N ILE A 37 0.85 -39.85 26.54
CA ILE A 37 0.34 -39.63 27.89
C ILE A 37 -0.88 -40.49 28.19
N VAL A 38 -1.87 -40.54 27.29
CA VAL A 38 -3.07 -41.39 27.48
C VAL A 38 -2.69 -42.86 27.61
N ARG A 39 -1.80 -43.35 26.74
CA ARG A 39 -1.30 -44.73 26.80
C ARG A 39 -0.57 -45.03 28.11
N SER A 40 0.28 -44.11 28.55
CA SER A 40 1.04 -44.25 29.81
C SER A 40 0.09 -44.26 31.00
N ALA A 41 -0.93 -43.40 31.00
CA ALA A 41 -1.97 -43.37 32.03
C ALA A 41 -2.72 -44.72 32.10
N CYS A 42 -3.17 -45.25 30.95
CA CYS A 42 -3.82 -46.56 30.90
C CYS A 42 -2.94 -47.68 31.46
N THR A 43 -1.66 -47.70 31.07
CA THR A 43 -0.72 -48.74 31.49
C THR A 43 -0.43 -48.65 32.99
N LEU A 44 -0.23 -47.43 33.52
CA LEU A 44 0.15 -47.18 34.90
C LEU A 44 -0.94 -47.62 35.89
N VAL A 45 -2.22 -47.35 35.57
CA VAL A 45 -3.34 -47.69 36.45
C VAL A 45 -4.14 -48.90 35.96
N GLY A 46 -3.68 -49.64 34.96
CA GLY A 46 -4.39 -50.80 34.41
C GLY A 46 -5.80 -50.48 33.93
N ALA A 47 -5.97 -49.42 33.14
CA ALA A 47 -7.24 -49.10 32.49
C ALA A 47 -7.26 -49.65 31.06
N ARG A 48 -8.35 -50.31 30.67
CA ARG A 48 -8.51 -50.83 29.31
C ARG A 48 -8.71 -49.72 28.28
N TYR A 49 -9.40 -48.65 28.66
CA TYR A 49 -9.70 -47.52 27.78
C TYR A 49 -9.22 -46.22 28.40
N GLY A 50 -8.73 -45.32 27.56
CA GLY A 50 -8.35 -43.97 27.94
C GLY A 50 -8.75 -42.95 26.89
N ALA A 51 -9.00 -41.72 27.31
CA ALA A 51 -9.20 -40.61 26.41
C ALA A 51 -8.71 -39.31 27.02
N LEU A 52 -8.23 -38.39 26.19
CA LEU A 52 -7.90 -37.03 26.60
C LEU A 52 -8.55 -36.05 25.64
N GLY A 53 -9.35 -35.14 26.19
CA GLY A 53 -9.97 -34.06 25.44
C GLY A 53 -9.29 -32.73 25.73
N VAL A 54 -8.90 -31.99 24.69
CA VAL A 54 -8.40 -30.62 24.78
C VAL A 54 -9.54 -29.65 24.52
N LEU A 55 -9.78 -28.73 25.45
CA LEU A 55 -10.83 -27.71 25.33
C LEU A 55 -10.39 -26.57 24.42
N ALA A 56 -11.32 -26.10 23.61
CA ALA A 56 -11.21 -24.82 22.93
C ALA A 56 -11.00 -23.68 23.94
N PRO A 57 -10.41 -22.54 23.52
CA PRO A 57 -10.25 -21.37 24.40
C PRO A 57 -11.57 -20.89 25.03
N ASP A 58 -12.70 -21.06 24.33
CA ASP A 58 -14.05 -20.71 24.81
C ASP A 58 -14.63 -21.73 25.81
N ARG A 59 -13.98 -22.88 25.98
CA ARG A 59 -14.37 -24.02 26.83
C ARG A 59 -15.71 -24.65 26.50
N ASN A 60 -16.31 -24.35 25.35
CA ASN A 60 -17.63 -24.86 24.97
C ASN A 60 -17.56 -26.17 24.20
N HIS A 61 -16.42 -26.45 23.58
CA HIS A 61 -16.20 -27.66 22.80
C HIS A 61 -14.76 -28.17 22.91
N LEU A 62 -14.54 -29.38 22.40
CA LEU A 62 -13.22 -29.99 22.32
C LEU A 62 -12.62 -29.71 20.94
N VAL A 63 -11.39 -29.21 20.90
CA VAL A 63 -10.61 -29.03 19.66
C VAL A 63 -9.86 -30.29 19.28
N GLU A 64 -9.57 -31.14 20.25
CA GLU A 64 -8.85 -32.40 20.05
C GLU A 64 -9.37 -33.46 21.02
N PHE A 65 -9.46 -34.71 20.58
CA PHE A 65 -9.89 -35.82 21.41
C PHE A 65 -9.14 -37.09 21.05
N ILE A 66 -8.18 -37.45 21.90
CA ILE A 66 -7.31 -38.60 21.72
C ILE A 66 -7.88 -39.77 22.49
N THR A 67 -7.87 -40.96 21.90
CA THR A 67 -8.37 -42.19 22.53
C THR A 67 -7.34 -43.30 22.51
N HIS A 68 -7.39 -44.17 23.52
CA HIS A 68 -6.59 -45.39 23.63
C HIS A 68 -7.50 -46.57 24.02
N GLY A 69 -7.18 -47.76 23.51
CA GLY A 69 -7.96 -48.99 23.74
C GLY A 69 -9.07 -49.24 22.71
N LEU A 70 -9.29 -48.30 21.78
CA LEU A 70 -10.16 -48.46 20.61
C LEU A 70 -9.31 -48.59 19.35
N SER A 71 -9.76 -49.38 18.36
CA SER A 71 -9.20 -49.31 17.01
C SER A 71 -9.72 -48.08 16.25
N ASP A 72 -9.03 -47.67 15.21
CA ASP A 72 -9.44 -46.53 14.36
C ASP A 72 -10.84 -46.78 13.75
N GLU A 73 -11.10 -48.01 13.29
CA GLU A 73 -12.42 -48.40 12.77
C GLU A 73 -13.53 -48.33 13.83
N GLU A 74 -13.23 -48.68 15.09
CA GLU A 74 -14.19 -48.56 16.19
C GLU A 74 -14.45 -47.08 16.50
N ARG A 75 -13.40 -46.26 16.48
CA ARG A 75 -13.49 -44.81 16.72
C ARG A 75 -14.33 -44.12 15.65
N GLU A 76 -14.13 -44.45 14.38
CA GLU A 76 -14.92 -43.93 13.26
C GLU A 76 -16.40 -44.33 13.37
N ARG A 77 -16.69 -45.58 13.74
CA ARG A 77 -18.06 -46.09 13.92
C ARG A 77 -18.84 -45.39 15.05
N ILE A 78 -18.15 -44.84 16.05
CA ILE A 78 -18.77 -44.08 17.14
C ILE A 78 -19.27 -42.70 16.65
N GLY A 79 -18.59 -42.10 15.66
CA GLY A 79 -18.98 -40.82 15.05
C GLY A 79 -18.44 -39.59 15.78
N ASP A 80 -19.29 -38.56 15.89
CA ASP A 80 -18.98 -37.21 16.37
C ASP A 80 -18.19 -37.14 17.69
N LEU A 81 -17.43 -36.06 17.86
CA LEU A 81 -16.77 -35.72 19.13
C LEU A 81 -17.80 -35.52 20.26
N PRO A 82 -17.46 -35.89 21.51
CA PRO A 82 -18.34 -35.68 22.64
C PRO A 82 -18.55 -34.18 22.89
N ARG A 83 -19.81 -33.74 22.88
CA ARG A 83 -20.21 -32.33 23.03
C ARG A 83 -20.39 -31.91 24.50
N GLY A 84 -19.56 -32.43 25.42
CA GLY A 84 -19.63 -32.06 26.84
C GLY A 84 -20.93 -32.44 27.56
N HIS A 85 -21.66 -33.45 27.10
CA HIS A 85 -22.86 -33.96 27.78
C HIS A 85 -22.49 -34.99 28.87
N GLY A 86 -23.37 -35.10 29.86
CA GLY A 86 -23.27 -36.05 30.96
C GLY A 86 -22.01 -35.95 31.82
N VAL A 87 -21.47 -37.10 32.28
CA VAL A 87 -20.33 -37.17 33.21
C VAL A 87 -19.05 -36.54 32.63
N LEU A 88 -18.82 -36.61 31.32
CA LEU A 88 -17.67 -35.92 30.69
C LEU A 88 -17.81 -34.40 30.80
N GLY A 89 -19.03 -33.88 30.65
CA GLY A 89 -19.34 -32.46 30.85
C GLY A 89 -19.25 -31.98 32.29
N LEU A 90 -19.28 -32.89 33.26
CA LEU A 90 -19.17 -32.53 34.68
C LEU A 90 -17.79 -31.97 35.00
N LEU A 91 -16.72 -32.54 34.43
CA LEU A 91 -15.35 -32.05 34.69
C LEU A 91 -15.08 -30.67 34.07
N ILE A 92 -15.84 -30.27 33.05
CA ILE A 92 -15.77 -28.92 32.48
C ILE A 92 -16.42 -27.90 33.45
N ARG A 93 -17.58 -28.26 34.01
CA ARG A 93 -18.34 -27.40 34.94
C ARG A 93 -17.75 -27.36 36.35
N ASP A 94 -17.14 -28.46 36.77
CA ASP A 94 -16.59 -28.67 38.10
C ASP A 94 -15.26 -29.46 38.00
N PRO A 95 -14.13 -28.74 37.81
CA PRO A 95 -12.84 -29.34 37.47
C PRO A 95 -12.16 -29.96 38.69
N ARG A 96 -12.72 -31.07 39.16
CA ARG A 96 -12.19 -31.90 40.25
C ARG A 96 -12.05 -33.34 39.79
N PRO A 97 -11.02 -34.07 40.26
CA PRO A 97 -10.87 -35.49 39.97
C PRO A 97 -12.14 -36.27 40.38
N ARG A 98 -12.56 -37.21 39.53
CA ARG A 98 -13.74 -38.04 39.73
C ARG A 98 -13.37 -39.50 39.63
N ARG A 99 -13.63 -40.26 40.68
CA ARG A 99 -13.48 -41.71 40.74
C ARG A 99 -14.85 -42.33 40.99
N LEU A 100 -15.34 -43.10 40.02
CA LEU A 100 -16.65 -43.73 40.04
C LEU A 100 -16.49 -45.24 39.86
N SER A 101 -17.17 -46.02 40.70
CA SER A 101 -17.21 -47.48 40.59
C SER A 101 -17.99 -47.95 39.35
N ASP A 102 -19.05 -47.21 38.99
CA ASP A 102 -19.78 -47.41 37.74
C ASP A 102 -20.33 -46.08 37.20
N ILE A 103 -19.77 -45.60 36.08
CA ILE A 103 -20.15 -44.34 35.44
C ILE A 103 -21.62 -44.29 35.04
N ARG A 104 -22.24 -45.44 34.75
CA ARG A 104 -23.62 -45.54 34.28
C ARG A 104 -24.63 -45.17 35.37
N THR A 105 -24.22 -45.31 36.63
CA THR A 105 -25.06 -45.07 37.80
C THR A 105 -25.07 -43.60 38.25
N HIS A 106 -24.18 -42.77 37.69
CA HIS A 106 -24.10 -41.36 38.06
C HIS A 106 -25.36 -40.60 37.62
N PRO A 107 -25.91 -39.65 38.42
CA PRO A 107 -27.12 -38.90 38.07
C PRO A 107 -27.01 -38.15 36.73
N ASP A 108 -25.83 -37.62 36.42
CA ASP A 108 -25.54 -36.96 35.15
C ASP A 108 -25.18 -37.94 34.01
N SER A 109 -25.33 -39.25 34.19
CA SER A 109 -25.07 -40.20 33.10
C SER A 109 -26.09 -40.01 31.96
N TYR A 110 -25.57 -39.75 30.76
CA TYR A 110 -26.39 -39.54 29.55
C TYR A 110 -26.40 -40.78 28.63
N GLY A 111 -25.81 -41.89 29.08
CA GLY A 111 -25.60 -43.09 28.27
C GLY A 111 -24.46 -42.95 27.26
N PHE A 112 -24.32 -43.96 26.40
CA PHE A 112 -23.28 -44.03 25.37
C PHE A 112 -23.90 -43.96 23.97
N PRO A 113 -23.24 -43.30 23.00
CA PRO A 113 -23.72 -43.27 21.62
C PRO A 113 -23.67 -44.68 20.99
N PRO A 114 -24.36 -44.88 19.85
CA PRO A 114 -24.28 -46.14 19.10
C PRO A 114 -22.83 -46.53 18.81
N ASN A 115 -22.53 -47.83 18.83
CA ASN A 115 -21.20 -48.41 18.60
C ASN A 115 -20.13 -48.10 19.66
N HIS A 116 -20.42 -47.28 20.68
CA HIS A 116 -19.49 -47.04 21.78
C HIS A 116 -19.47 -48.23 22.75
N PRO A 117 -18.28 -48.71 23.18
CA PRO A 117 -18.22 -49.84 24.10
C PRO A 117 -18.81 -49.47 25.46
N PRO A 118 -19.46 -50.43 26.14
CA PRO A 118 -19.97 -50.18 27.48
C PRO A 118 -18.80 -49.99 28.46
N MET A 119 -18.83 -48.89 29.20
CA MET A 119 -17.85 -48.59 30.23
C MET A 119 -18.49 -48.65 31.62
N THR A 120 -17.72 -49.11 32.62
CA THR A 120 -18.14 -49.28 34.01
C THR A 120 -17.33 -48.37 34.94
N SER A 121 -16.30 -48.90 35.61
CA SER A 121 -15.42 -48.12 36.48
C SER A 121 -14.78 -46.99 35.71
N PHE A 122 -14.73 -45.79 36.29
CA PHE A 122 -14.31 -44.58 35.62
C PHE A 122 -13.46 -43.72 36.55
N LEU A 123 -12.36 -43.21 36.01
CA LEU A 123 -11.46 -42.28 36.67
C LEU A 123 -11.19 -41.13 35.73
N ALA A 124 -11.40 -39.90 36.19
CA ALA A 124 -11.15 -38.72 35.40
C ALA A 124 -10.43 -37.66 36.21
N ALA A 125 -9.52 -36.94 35.55
CA ALA A 125 -8.79 -35.83 36.15
C ALA A 125 -8.75 -34.64 35.19
N PRO A 126 -8.94 -33.40 35.70
CA PRO A 126 -8.80 -32.20 34.89
C PRO A 126 -7.33 -31.99 34.50
N VAL A 127 -7.10 -31.67 33.23
CA VAL A 127 -5.80 -31.26 32.70
C VAL A 127 -5.71 -29.75 32.88
N ARG A 128 -4.93 -29.29 33.86
CA ARG A 128 -4.87 -27.87 34.26
C ARG A 128 -3.47 -27.43 34.65
N ILE A 129 -3.21 -26.14 34.48
CA ILE A 129 -2.01 -25.47 34.97
C ILE A 129 -2.47 -24.26 35.77
N ARG A 130 -2.02 -24.18 37.03
CA ARG A 130 -2.53 -23.20 38.00
C ARG A 130 -4.07 -23.27 38.04
N ASP A 131 -4.75 -22.21 37.63
CA ASP A 131 -6.21 -22.09 37.65
C ASP A 131 -6.87 -22.27 36.26
N GLU A 132 -6.08 -22.52 35.21
CA GLU A 132 -6.58 -22.69 33.86
C GLU A 132 -6.73 -24.18 33.51
N VAL A 133 -7.93 -24.57 33.06
CA VAL A 133 -8.25 -25.93 32.62
C VAL A 133 -8.12 -26.00 31.11
N PHE A 134 -7.19 -26.83 30.63
CA PHE A 134 -6.91 -27.05 29.22
C PHE A 134 -7.68 -28.23 28.64
N GLY A 135 -8.19 -29.12 29.48
CA GLY A 135 -8.79 -30.36 29.04
C GLY A 135 -9.10 -31.30 30.18
N ASN A 136 -9.38 -32.56 29.83
CA ASN A 136 -9.68 -33.61 30.79
C ASN A 136 -9.10 -34.95 30.31
N LEU A 137 -8.53 -35.70 31.25
CA LEU A 137 -8.08 -37.08 31.06
C LEU A 137 -9.11 -38.02 31.66
N TYR A 138 -9.53 -39.02 30.90
CA TYR A 138 -10.54 -40.00 31.25
C TYR A 138 -9.98 -41.41 31.09
N LEU A 139 -10.22 -42.27 32.07
CA LEU A 139 -9.84 -43.68 32.05
C LEU A 139 -11.06 -44.51 32.45
N ALA A 140 -11.25 -45.63 31.77
CA ALA A 140 -12.40 -46.48 31.98
C ALA A 140 -12.03 -47.97 31.95
N VAL A 141 -12.83 -48.75 32.67
CA VAL A 141 -12.71 -50.21 32.81
C VAL A 141 -11.36 -50.60 33.42
N LYS A 142 -11.31 -50.63 34.75
CA LYS A 142 -10.16 -51.08 35.53
C LYS A 142 -9.98 -52.58 35.32
N GLU A 143 -8.77 -52.98 35.00
CA GLU A 143 -8.38 -54.37 34.88
C GLU A 143 -7.84 -54.88 36.21
N GLY A 144 -8.17 -56.13 36.55
CA GLY A 144 -7.74 -56.77 37.81
C GLY A 144 -8.47 -56.32 39.08
N ALA A 145 -9.35 -55.31 39.02
CA ALA A 145 -10.15 -54.84 40.15
C ALA A 145 -11.52 -54.27 39.70
N PRO A 146 -12.55 -54.23 40.57
CA PRO A 146 -13.87 -53.72 40.23
C PRO A 146 -13.92 -52.18 40.11
N GLU A 147 -13.01 -51.45 40.74
CA GLU A 147 -12.93 -49.99 40.68
C GLU A 147 -11.47 -49.49 40.77
N PHE A 148 -11.23 -48.25 40.34
CA PHE A 148 -9.96 -47.56 40.55
C PHE A 148 -9.76 -47.24 42.04
N SER A 149 -8.52 -47.26 42.50
CA SER A 149 -8.10 -46.90 43.87
C SER A 149 -7.81 -45.40 44.03
N GLU A 150 -7.57 -44.97 45.27
CA GLU A 150 -7.11 -43.60 45.56
C GLU A 150 -5.70 -43.36 45.00
N GLU A 151 -4.82 -44.36 45.10
CA GLU A 151 -3.47 -44.31 44.51
C GLU A 151 -3.54 -44.18 42.96
N ASP A 152 -4.47 -44.87 42.30
CA ASP A 152 -4.70 -44.70 40.86
C ASP A 152 -5.11 -43.25 40.54
N GLN A 153 -5.96 -42.64 41.37
CA GLN A 153 -6.37 -41.26 41.20
C GLN A 153 -5.19 -40.29 41.33
N ASP A 154 -4.34 -40.47 42.33
CA ASP A 154 -3.18 -39.61 42.55
C ASP A 154 -2.19 -39.68 41.38
N HIS A 155 -1.95 -40.87 40.85
CA HIS A 155 -1.13 -41.07 39.65
C HIS A 155 -1.70 -40.36 38.42
N VAL A 156 -3.01 -40.47 38.19
CA VAL A 156 -3.68 -39.86 37.04
C VAL A 156 -3.73 -38.33 37.17
N VAL A 157 -3.88 -37.80 38.38
CA VAL A 157 -3.78 -36.36 38.64
C VAL A 157 -2.38 -35.82 38.32
N ALA A 158 -1.33 -36.55 38.69
CA ALA A 158 0.05 -36.16 38.35
C ALA A 158 0.29 -36.18 36.83
N LEU A 159 -0.19 -37.20 36.12
CA LEU A 159 -0.10 -37.28 34.66
C LEU A 159 -0.94 -36.19 33.96
N ALA A 160 -2.13 -35.88 34.48
CA ALA A 160 -2.96 -34.80 33.96
C ALA A 160 -2.29 -33.43 34.13
N ALA A 161 -1.55 -33.20 35.22
CA ALA A 161 -0.74 -32.00 35.39
C ALA A 161 0.41 -31.92 34.36
N ALA A 162 1.10 -33.05 34.10
CA ALA A 162 2.14 -33.11 33.07
C ALA A 162 1.58 -32.87 31.66
N ALA A 163 0.40 -33.40 31.35
CA ALA A 163 -0.33 -33.12 30.11
C ALA A 163 -0.67 -31.63 29.97
N GLY A 164 -1.01 -30.97 31.08
CA GLY A 164 -1.25 -29.52 31.10
C GLY A 164 -0.02 -28.78 30.59
N VAL A 165 1.14 -29.03 31.21
CA VAL A 165 2.41 -28.40 30.82
C VAL A 165 2.73 -28.63 29.33
N ALA A 166 2.49 -29.84 28.82
CA ALA A 166 2.68 -30.14 27.40
C ALA A 166 1.79 -29.29 26.48
N ILE A 167 0.49 -29.18 26.80
CA ILE A 167 -0.48 -28.39 26.01
C ILE A 167 -0.14 -26.89 26.05
N GLU A 168 0.21 -26.35 27.22
CA GLU A 168 0.60 -24.93 27.33
C GLU A 168 1.87 -24.64 26.53
N ASN A 169 2.88 -25.51 26.64
CA ASN A 169 4.11 -25.34 25.86
C ASN A 169 3.86 -25.39 24.36
N ALA A 170 3.04 -26.32 23.88
CA ALA A 170 2.66 -26.40 22.47
C ALA A 170 1.92 -25.13 22.01
N ARG A 171 0.92 -24.66 22.79
CA ARG A 171 0.19 -23.41 22.50
C ARG A 171 1.11 -22.19 22.48
N LEU A 172 2.04 -22.08 23.43
CA LEU A 172 3.03 -21.00 23.48
C LEU A 172 3.95 -21.05 22.27
N TYR A 173 4.40 -22.23 21.89
CA TYR A 173 5.25 -22.43 20.72
C TYR A 173 4.51 -22.04 19.43
N GLU A 174 3.27 -22.49 19.24
CA GLU A 174 2.44 -22.11 18.09
C GLU A 174 2.21 -20.60 18.01
N ARG A 175 1.84 -19.96 19.13
CA ARG A 175 1.69 -18.50 19.20
C ARG A 175 2.98 -17.78 18.84
N SER A 176 4.13 -18.26 19.33
CA SER A 176 5.44 -17.69 19.00
C SER A 176 5.75 -17.84 17.50
N GLN A 177 5.44 -18.98 16.90
CA GLN A 177 5.63 -19.21 15.47
C GLN A 177 4.71 -18.34 14.62
N VAL A 178 3.44 -18.18 15.00
CA VAL A 178 2.50 -17.25 14.35
C VAL A 178 3.02 -15.82 14.43
N GLN A 179 3.40 -15.36 15.64
CA GLN A 179 3.94 -14.02 15.84
C GLN A 179 5.22 -13.78 15.02
N ARG A 180 6.10 -14.78 14.93
CA ARG A 180 7.32 -14.71 14.13
C ARG A 180 7.03 -14.57 12.64
N ARG A 181 6.06 -15.33 12.11
CA ARG A 181 5.64 -15.22 10.69
C ARG A 181 5.10 -13.83 10.38
N TRP A 182 4.24 -13.28 11.24
CA TRP A 182 3.72 -11.92 11.08
C TRP A 182 4.81 -10.85 11.18
N ALA A 183 5.74 -10.97 12.14
CA ALA A 183 6.85 -10.04 12.27
C ALA A 183 7.78 -10.06 11.05
N GLN A 184 8.03 -11.25 10.48
CA GLN A 184 8.81 -11.38 9.25
C GLN A 184 8.09 -10.73 8.06
N ALA A 185 6.78 -10.96 7.92
CA ALA A 185 5.99 -10.31 6.87
C ALA A 185 6.05 -8.78 6.94
N VAL A 186 5.95 -8.19 8.14
CA VAL A 186 6.11 -6.73 8.32
C VAL A 186 7.52 -6.29 7.91
N ALA A 187 8.55 -7.06 8.27
CA ALA A 187 9.93 -6.75 7.92
C ALA A 187 10.16 -6.77 6.40
N ASP A 188 9.62 -7.78 5.71
CA ASP A 188 9.74 -7.93 4.25
C ASP A 188 9.07 -6.75 3.51
N VAL A 189 7.87 -6.34 3.95
CA VAL A 189 7.18 -5.15 3.42
C VAL A 189 7.97 -3.87 3.70
N SER A 190 8.46 -3.70 4.93
CA SER A 190 9.24 -2.53 5.32
C SER A 190 10.55 -2.44 4.52
N GLN A 191 11.21 -3.57 4.28
CA GLN A 191 12.41 -3.62 3.47
C GLN A 191 12.11 -3.22 2.02
N ALA A 192 11.04 -3.77 1.42
CA ALA A 192 10.64 -3.40 0.05
C ALA A 192 10.36 -1.89 -0.10
N LEU A 193 9.76 -1.28 0.93
CA LEU A 193 9.53 0.17 0.98
C LEU A 193 10.83 0.98 1.11
N LEU A 194 11.75 0.54 1.98
CA LEU A 194 12.97 1.29 2.30
C LEU A 194 14.08 1.14 1.26
N GLU A 195 14.07 0.08 0.44
CA GLU A 195 15.02 -0.13 -0.66
C GLU A 195 14.80 0.84 -1.84
N GLY A 196 13.80 1.73 -1.76
CA GLY A 196 13.47 2.68 -2.82
C GLY A 196 12.89 2.00 -4.07
N GLN A 197 12.28 0.82 -3.89
CA GLN A 197 11.48 0.22 -4.94
C GLN A 197 10.22 1.07 -5.15
N ALA A 198 9.64 1.01 -6.36
CA ALA A 198 8.37 1.66 -6.62
C ALA A 198 7.32 1.21 -5.60
N GLU A 199 6.53 2.15 -5.07
CA GLU A 199 5.49 1.91 -4.06
C GLU A 199 4.60 0.70 -4.40
N VAL A 200 4.19 0.59 -5.67
CA VAL A 200 3.39 -0.54 -6.18
C VAL A 200 4.04 -1.90 -5.94
N THR A 201 5.37 -2.00 -6.01
CA THR A 201 6.09 -3.25 -5.75
C THR A 201 6.01 -3.63 -4.27
N ALA A 202 6.16 -2.67 -3.36
CA ALA A 202 6.01 -2.92 -1.94
C ALA A 202 4.57 -3.31 -1.55
N LEU A 203 3.57 -2.69 -2.18
CA LEU A 203 2.17 -3.07 -2.01
C LEU A 203 1.89 -4.49 -2.54
N ARG A 204 2.57 -4.93 -3.61
CA ARG A 204 2.54 -6.32 -4.09
C ARG A 204 3.09 -7.29 -3.07
N VAL A 205 4.25 -6.99 -2.48
CA VAL A 205 4.83 -7.79 -1.40
C VAL A 205 3.87 -7.85 -0.21
N MET A 206 3.23 -6.73 0.15
CA MET A 206 2.25 -6.69 1.24
C MET A 206 1.08 -7.64 0.98
N ALA A 207 0.45 -7.57 -0.19
CA ALA A 207 -0.67 -8.41 -0.55
C ALA A 207 -0.29 -9.91 -0.55
N GLU A 208 0.88 -10.24 -1.09
CA GLU A 208 1.42 -11.60 -1.10
C GLU A 208 1.67 -12.14 0.31
N GLN A 209 2.34 -11.36 1.16
CA GLN A 209 2.64 -11.77 2.54
C GLN A 209 1.37 -11.95 3.37
N VAL A 210 0.36 -11.09 3.19
CA VAL A 210 -0.94 -11.25 3.83
C VAL A 210 -1.57 -12.58 3.41
N CYS A 211 -1.66 -12.88 2.11
CA CYS A 211 -2.18 -14.17 1.62
C CYS A 211 -1.43 -15.40 2.17
N LEU A 212 -0.10 -15.31 2.23
CA LEU A 212 0.77 -16.39 2.70
C LEU A 212 0.60 -16.66 4.20
N VAL A 213 0.64 -15.62 5.04
CA VAL A 213 0.64 -15.78 6.51
C VAL A 213 -0.76 -16.02 7.07
N SER A 214 -1.78 -15.39 6.49
CA SER A 214 -3.17 -15.45 6.98
C SER A 214 -3.98 -16.64 6.46
N GLY A 215 -3.49 -17.34 5.45
CA GLY A 215 -4.30 -18.38 4.84
C GLY A 215 -5.42 -17.86 3.91
N ALA A 216 -5.41 -16.58 3.53
CA ALA A 216 -6.39 -16.02 2.58
C ALA A 216 -6.22 -16.46 1.12
N THR A 217 -7.35 -16.58 0.41
CA THR A 217 -7.44 -16.86 -1.02
C THR A 217 -7.04 -15.66 -1.86
N ALA A 218 -7.38 -14.45 -1.39
CA ALA A 218 -6.99 -13.20 -2.03
C ALA A 218 -6.79 -12.06 -1.02
N CYS A 219 -5.93 -11.12 -1.40
CA CYS A 219 -5.72 -9.86 -0.71
C CYS A 219 -5.67 -8.73 -1.73
N ALA A 220 -6.46 -7.68 -1.53
CA ALA A 220 -6.38 -6.43 -2.26
C ALA A 220 -5.91 -5.31 -1.34
N VAL A 221 -5.09 -4.41 -1.88
CA VAL A 221 -4.54 -3.26 -1.15
C VAL A 221 -5.04 -1.99 -1.80
N ALA A 222 -5.77 -1.20 -1.03
CA ALA A 222 -6.27 0.11 -1.42
C ALA A 222 -5.49 1.21 -0.71
N ILE A 223 -5.09 2.26 -1.44
CA ILE A 223 -4.37 3.42 -0.89
C ILE A 223 -5.26 4.67 -0.99
N GLU A 224 -5.22 5.50 0.05
CA GLU A 224 -5.86 6.80 0.07
C GLU A 224 -4.96 7.86 -0.58
N HIS A 225 -5.47 8.52 -1.63
CA HIS A 225 -4.87 9.73 -2.18
C HIS A 225 -5.53 10.98 -1.58
N GLU A 226 -4.84 12.12 -1.55
CA GLU A 226 -5.32 13.38 -0.95
C GLU A 226 -6.78 13.70 -1.36
N ASP A 227 -7.69 13.59 -0.40
CA ASP A 227 -9.16 13.78 -0.48
C ASP A 227 -9.94 12.88 -1.48
N GLN A 228 -9.35 11.76 -1.93
CA GLN A 228 -9.98 10.83 -2.87
C GLN A 228 -10.45 9.53 -2.21
N THR A 229 -11.43 8.90 -2.85
CA THR A 229 -11.83 7.53 -2.56
C THR A 229 -10.63 6.58 -2.63
N PRO A 230 -10.44 5.63 -1.69
CA PRO A 230 -9.36 4.66 -1.74
C PRO A 230 -9.36 3.91 -3.07
N VAL A 231 -8.20 3.88 -3.72
CA VAL A 231 -8.01 3.23 -5.02
C VAL A 231 -7.30 1.90 -4.79
N VAL A 232 -7.82 0.83 -5.36
CA VAL A 232 -7.19 -0.50 -5.28
C VAL A 232 -6.05 -0.58 -6.28
N SER A 233 -4.83 -0.49 -5.76
CA SER A 233 -3.60 -0.47 -6.57
C SER A 233 -3.08 -1.89 -6.85
N VAL A 234 -3.36 -2.84 -5.96
CA VAL A 234 -2.82 -4.20 -6.03
C VAL A 234 -3.88 -5.21 -5.63
N VAL A 235 -3.93 -6.32 -6.37
CA VAL A 235 -4.65 -7.54 -5.99
C VAL A 235 -3.70 -8.72 -6.12
N HIS A 236 -3.62 -9.54 -5.09
CA HIS A 236 -2.91 -10.81 -5.08
C HIS A 236 -3.89 -11.95 -4.80
N ARG A 237 -3.79 -13.04 -5.56
CA ARG A 237 -4.52 -14.29 -5.33
C ARG A 237 -3.56 -15.43 -5.11
N ARG A 238 -3.91 -16.35 -4.21
CA ARG A 238 -3.08 -17.53 -3.94
C ARG A 238 -2.83 -18.39 -5.18
N ASP A 239 -3.85 -18.55 -6.02
CA ASP A 239 -3.81 -19.43 -7.19
C ASP A 239 -3.06 -18.82 -8.39
N SER A 240 -3.10 -17.48 -8.51
CA SER A 240 -2.69 -16.76 -9.71
C SER A 240 -1.54 -15.77 -9.45
N GLY A 241 -1.16 -15.54 -8.19
CA GLY A 241 -0.19 -14.54 -7.79
C GLY A 241 -0.74 -13.10 -7.89
N ALA A 242 0.18 -12.14 -8.08
CA ALA A 242 -0.19 -10.75 -8.29
C ALA A 242 -0.88 -10.57 -9.66
N LEU A 243 -2.08 -9.98 -9.65
CA LEU A 243 -2.83 -9.71 -10.87
C LEU A 243 -2.26 -8.51 -11.63
N GLU A 244 -2.45 -8.52 -12.94
CA GLU A 244 -2.22 -7.34 -13.79
C GLU A 244 -3.48 -6.50 -13.87
N ILE A 245 -3.30 -5.17 -13.91
CA ILE A 245 -4.40 -4.24 -14.09
C ILE A 245 -4.98 -4.47 -15.50
N PRO A 246 -6.31 -4.61 -15.65
CA PRO A 246 -6.93 -4.84 -16.95
C PRO A 246 -6.54 -3.77 -17.99
N GLU A 247 -6.35 -4.18 -19.25
CA GLU A 247 -6.01 -3.26 -20.33
C GLU A 247 -6.99 -2.08 -20.41
N GLY A 248 -6.46 -0.87 -20.46
CA GLY A 248 -7.25 0.37 -20.50
C GLY A 248 -7.67 0.93 -19.14
N ARG A 249 -7.24 0.31 -18.03
CA ARG A 249 -7.44 0.84 -16.67
C ARG A 249 -6.11 1.22 -16.00
N THR A 250 -6.20 2.05 -14.97
CA THR A 250 -5.08 2.49 -14.11
C THR A 250 -5.08 1.82 -12.73
N ASP A 251 -6.15 1.09 -12.40
CA ASP A 251 -6.44 0.50 -11.09
C ASP A 251 -7.41 -0.69 -11.23
N PHE A 252 -7.58 -1.43 -10.14
CA PHE A 252 -8.57 -2.52 -10.04
C PHE A 252 -9.99 -2.02 -9.70
N GLY A 253 -10.10 -0.83 -9.12
CA GLY A 253 -11.36 -0.23 -8.70
C GLY A 253 -11.16 0.77 -7.56
N THR A 254 -12.28 1.28 -7.05
CA THR A 254 -12.30 2.24 -5.94
C THR A 254 -13.31 1.81 -4.90
N LEU A 255 -13.05 2.13 -3.63
CA LEU A 255 -13.95 1.83 -2.51
C LEU A 255 -14.97 2.96 -2.34
N ALA A 256 -15.78 3.21 -3.38
CA ALA A 256 -16.65 4.39 -3.53
C ALA A 256 -18.14 4.14 -3.29
N GLY A 257 -18.56 2.88 -3.12
CA GLY A 257 -19.95 2.51 -2.92
C GLY A 257 -20.58 3.18 -1.67
N PRO A 258 -21.91 3.20 -1.58
CA PRO A 258 -22.65 4.00 -0.59
C PRO A 258 -22.34 3.63 0.87
N HIS A 259 -21.87 2.40 1.11
CA HIS A 259 -21.58 1.86 2.43
C HIS A 259 -20.09 1.95 2.84
N TRP A 260 -19.20 2.28 1.91
CA TRP A 260 -17.76 2.38 2.21
C TRP A 260 -17.41 3.58 3.09
N GLY A 261 -18.18 4.66 3.03
CA GLY A 261 -17.99 5.83 3.91
C GLY A 261 -18.12 5.45 5.39
N SER A 262 -19.22 4.77 5.75
CA SER A 262 -19.45 4.32 7.12
C SER A 262 -18.41 3.31 7.61
N VAL A 263 -17.90 2.44 6.74
CA VAL A 263 -16.86 1.48 7.12
C VAL A 263 -15.53 2.18 7.39
N ARG A 264 -15.18 3.18 6.59
CA ARG A 264 -13.93 3.95 6.75
C ARG A 264 -13.92 4.78 8.02
N ASP A 265 -15.07 5.34 8.42
CA ASP A 265 -15.16 6.19 9.61
C ASP A 265 -14.86 5.44 10.92
N VAL A 266 -15.08 4.12 10.96
CA VAL A 266 -14.90 3.30 12.17
C VAL A 266 -13.42 3.07 12.49
N ASN A 267 -12.53 2.99 11.49
CA ASN A 267 -11.11 2.70 11.65
C ASN A 267 -10.78 1.44 12.48
N GLU A 268 -11.70 0.46 12.53
CA GLU A 268 -11.50 -0.85 13.16
C GLU A 268 -11.58 -1.98 12.13
N PRO A 269 -10.92 -3.13 12.37
CA PRO A 269 -11.02 -4.27 11.48
C PRO A 269 -12.44 -4.87 11.55
N LEU A 270 -13.05 -5.11 10.39
CA LEU A 270 -14.36 -5.75 10.28
C LEU A 270 -14.22 -7.12 9.62
N LEU A 271 -14.95 -8.11 10.11
CA LEU A 271 -15.08 -9.42 9.48
C LEU A 271 -16.50 -9.60 8.98
N LEU A 272 -16.67 -9.56 7.66
CA LEU A 272 -17.95 -9.74 6.99
C LEU A 272 -18.16 -11.23 6.68
N ILE A 273 -19.29 -11.77 7.09
CA ILE A 273 -19.66 -13.16 6.84
C ILE A 273 -20.81 -13.19 5.81
N PRO A 274 -20.64 -13.83 4.64
CA PRO A 274 -21.69 -13.93 3.65
C PRO A 274 -22.96 -14.59 4.22
N GLY A 275 -24.12 -14.00 3.94
CA GLY A 275 -25.43 -14.50 4.40
C GLY A 275 -26.01 -13.81 5.63
N GLU A 276 -25.31 -12.85 6.23
CA GLU A 276 -25.93 -11.91 7.17
C GLU A 276 -27.00 -11.05 6.47
N GLN A 277 -28.11 -10.76 7.15
CA GLN A 277 -29.28 -10.06 6.58
C GLN A 277 -29.08 -8.54 6.45
N ASP A 278 -27.84 -8.06 6.33
CA ASP A 278 -27.55 -6.64 6.17
C ASP A 278 -27.26 -6.32 4.68
N PRO A 279 -28.13 -5.53 4.00
CA PRO A 279 -27.91 -5.11 2.62
C PRO A 279 -26.58 -4.40 2.39
N ALA A 280 -26.07 -3.67 3.39
CA ALA A 280 -24.79 -2.95 3.29
C ALA A 280 -23.61 -3.91 3.18
N VAL A 281 -23.66 -5.03 3.89
CA VAL A 281 -22.64 -6.08 3.86
C VAL A 281 -22.63 -6.78 2.50
N ALA A 282 -23.81 -7.06 1.94
CA ALA A 282 -23.93 -7.68 0.62
C ALA A 282 -23.31 -6.83 -0.50
N GLU A 283 -23.61 -5.53 -0.55
CA GLU A 283 -23.04 -4.63 -1.57
C GLU A 283 -21.50 -4.52 -1.46
N ILE A 284 -20.97 -4.46 -0.24
CA ILE A 284 -19.52 -4.43 -0.02
C ILE A 284 -18.86 -5.72 -0.49
N ILE A 285 -19.48 -6.87 -0.19
CA ILE A 285 -18.99 -8.17 -0.66
C ILE A 285 -18.99 -8.22 -2.19
N ASP A 286 -20.06 -7.76 -2.85
CA ASP A 286 -20.14 -7.70 -4.31
C ASP A 286 -19.02 -6.83 -4.93
N ASP A 287 -18.74 -5.66 -4.34
CA ASP A 287 -17.62 -4.81 -4.74
C ASP A 287 -16.27 -5.55 -4.59
N VAL A 288 -16.07 -6.25 -3.48
CA VAL A 288 -14.84 -7.04 -3.23
C VAL A 288 -14.70 -8.18 -4.23
N VAL A 289 -15.79 -8.86 -4.59
CA VAL A 289 -15.78 -9.90 -5.65
C VAL A 289 -15.39 -9.28 -6.99
N ALA A 290 -15.96 -8.13 -7.33
CA ALA A 290 -15.65 -7.44 -8.59
C ALA A 290 -14.17 -7.00 -8.66
N ILE A 291 -13.60 -6.58 -7.52
CA ILE A 291 -12.18 -6.17 -7.42
C ILE A 291 -11.24 -7.39 -7.45
N THR A 292 -11.52 -8.42 -6.66
CA THR A 292 -10.60 -9.54 -6.44
C THR A 292 -10.76 -10.68 -7.46
N GLY A 293 -11.93 -10.76 -8.11
CA GLY A 293 -12.30 -11.84 -9.02
C GLY A 293 -12.42 -13.21 -8.32
N VAL A 294 -12.57 -13.22 -6.99
CA VAL A 294 -12.83 -14.43 -6.21
C VAL A 294 -14.28 -14.42 -5.81
N ASP A 295 -15.00 -15.51 -6.09
CA ASP A 295 -16.36 -15.70 -5.58
C ASP A 295 -16.29 -15.84 -4.05
N THR A 296 -16.60 -14.77 -3.31
CA THR A 296 -16.51 -14.73 -1.85
C THR A 296 -17.76 -15.32 -1.20
N THR A 297 -17.93 -16.64 -1.33
CA THR A 297 -18.87 -17.39 -0.50
C THR A 297 -18.38 -17.56 0.94
N GLY A 298 -17.12 -17.18 1.22
CA GLY A 298 -16.49 -17.20 2.55
C GLY A 298 -16.27 -15.82 3.16
N PRO A 299 -15.72 -15.76 4.39
CA PRO A 299 -15.59 -14.52 5.14
C PRO A 299 -14.61 -13.54 4.45
N THR A 300 -14.88 -12.25 4.61
CA THR A 300 -14.08 -11.15 4.07
C THR A 300 -13.70 -10.20 5.19
N ALA A 301 -12.41 -9.99 5.43
CA ALA A 301 -11.94 -9.00 6.37
C ALA A 301 -11.65 -7.66 5.65
N LEU A 302 -12.10 -6.58 6.26
CA LEU A 302 -11.76 -5.21 5.90
C LEU A 302 -10.88 -4.65 7.00
N VAL A 303 -9.62 -4.39 6.68
CA VAL A 303 -8.64 -3.98 7.69
C VAL A 303 -8.04 -2.63 7.31
N PRO A 304 -8.31 -1.57 8.09
CA PRO A 304 -7.75 -0.25 7.79
C PRO A 304 -6.23 -0.25 7.99
N VAL A 305 -5.53 0.39 7.07
CA VAL A 305 -4.09 0.64 7.15
C VAL A 305 -3.91 2.04 7.72
N LEU A 306 -3.50 2.11 8.98
CA LEU A 306 -3.43 3.36 9.74
C LEU A 306 -1.98 3.76 10.02
N ALA A 307 -1.71 5.06 10.00
CA ALA A 307 -0.50 5.67 10.56
C ALA A 307 -0.91 6.63 11.69
N GLY A 308 -0.89 6.12 12.93
CA GLY A 308 -1.49 6.83 14.06
C GLY A 308 -3.01 6.92 13.91
N ALA A 309 -3.55 8.14 13.87
CA ALA A 309 -4.98 8.39 13.66
C ALA A 309 -5.38 8.63 12.20
N ARG A 310 -4.40 8.63 11.27
CA ARG A 310 -4.65 8.87 9.85
C ARG A 310 -4.82 7.55 9.12
N SER A 311 -5.91 7.43 8.36
CA SER A 311 -6.05 6.36 7.36
C SER A 311 -5.12 6.61 6.18
N VAL A 312 -4.38 5.57 5.81
CA VAL A 312 -3.48 5.54 4.66
C VAL A 312 -4.05 4.64 3.56
N GLY A 313 -4.96 3.73 3.92
CA GLY A 313 -5.50 2.74 3.00
C GLY A 313 -6.33 1.67 3.71
N ALA A 314 -6.62 0.60 2.99
CA ALA A 314 -7.31 -0.57 3.51
C ALA A 314 -6.84 -1.85 2.84
N LEU A 315 -6.88 -2.95 3.59
CA LEU A 315 -6.73 -4.31 3.08
C LEU A 315 -8.11 -4.96 2.97
N LEU A 316 -8.37 -5.59 1.83
CA LEU A 316 -9.52 -6.47 1.61
C LEU A 316 -8.97 -7.90 1.56
N VAL A 317 -9.34 -8.75 2.51
CA VAL A 317 -8.77 -10.10 2.64
C VAL A 317 -9.89 -11.13 2.62
N CYS A 318 -9.82 -12.10 1.70
CA CYS A 318 -10.92 -13.03 1.42
C CYS A 318 -10.48 -14.47 1.66
N TRP A 319 -11.35 -15.27 2.30
CA TRP A 319 -11.15 -16.72 2.48
C TRP A 319 -12.31 -17.53 1.88
N GLU A 320 -12.11 -18.85 1.79
CA GLU A 320 -13.17 -19.79 1.44
C GLU A 320 -14.14 -20.00 2.61
N SER A 321 -15.38 -20.46 2.33
CA SER A 321 -16.39 -20.67 3.39
C SER A 321 -15.95 -21.65 4.48
N ALA A 322 -15.08 -22.60 4.16
CA ALA A 322 -14.55 -23.57 5.11
C ALA A 322 -13.59 -22.95 6.15
N ASP A 323 -13.06 -21.76 5.87
CA ASP A 323 -11.98 -21.12 6.64
C ASP A 323 -12.48 -20.05 7.63
N GLN A 324 -13.76 -20.08 8.02
CA GLN A 324 -14.34 -19.07 8.92
C GLN A 324 -13.61 -18.93 10.25
N ASP A 325 -13.25 -20.04 10.89
CA ASP A 325 -12.51 -20.04 12.16
C ASP A 325 -11.08 -19.50 11.98
N VAL A 326 -10.46 -19.77 10.82
CA VAL A 326 -9.14 -19.24 10.47
C VAL A 326 -9.20 -17.73 10.35
N ALA A 327 -10.15 -17.21 9.57
CA ALA A 327 -10.33 -15.77 9.36
C ALA A 327 -10.55 -15.00 10.67
N SER A 328 -11.36 -15.56 11.58
CA SER A 328 -11.57 -14.99 12.91
C SER A 328 -10.28 -14.99 13.76
N GLY A 329 -9.52 -16.09 13.75
CA GLY A 329 -8.28 -16.22 14.50
C GLY A 329 -7.14 -15.30 14.05
N VAL A 330 -7.12 -14.92 12.77
CA VAL A 330 -6.05 -14.09 12.19
C VAL A 330 -6.37 -12.59 12.13
N LEU A 331 -7.61 -12.16 12.43
CA LEU A 331 -8.04 -10.77 12.31
C LEU A 331 -7.21 -9.81 13.20
N GLY A 332 -6.93 -10.20 14.44
CA GLY A 332 -6.10 -9.42 15.36
C GLY A 332 -4.67 -9.22 14.86
N PRO A 333 -3.91 -10.32 14.60
CA PRO A 333 -2.58 -10.23 13.99
C PRO A 333 -2.54 -9.48 12.65
N LEU A 334 -3.55 -9.64 11.80
CA LEU A 334 -3.68 -8.92 10.54
C LEU A 334 -3.88 -7.41 10.77
N HIS A 335 -4.65 -7.02 11.77
CA HIS A 335 -4.80 -5.61 12.15
C HIS A 335 -3.48 -5.01 12.66
N GLU A 336 -2.75 -5.73 13.52
CA GLU A 336 -1.42 -5.30 13.98
C GLU A 336 -0.45 -5.16 12.79
N PHE A 337 -0.46 -6.11 11.85
CA PHE A 337 0.32 -6.02 10.63
C PHE A 337 -0.02 -4.76 9.81
N ALA A 338 -1.31 -4.49 9.60
CA ALA A 338 -1.76 -3.32 8.83
C ALA A 338 -1.34 -1.99 9.47
N GLN A 339 -1.36 -1.89 10.81
CA GLN A 339 -0.86 -0.71 11.52
C GLN A 339 0.64 -0.49 11.31
N HIS A 340 1.45 -1.54 11.41
CA HIS A 340 2.90 -1.43 11.20
C HIS A 340 3.24 -1.10 9.74
N ALA A 341 2.53 -1.74 8.79
CA ALA A 341 2.66 -1.46 7.38
C ALA A 341 2.29 -0.01 7.03
N GLY A 342 1.21 0.53 7.63
CA GLY A 342 0.81 1.93 7.45
C GLY A 342 1.86 2.92 7.94
N LEU A 343 2.47 2.66 9.09
CA LEU A 343 3.59 3.48 9.58
C LEU A 343 4.79 3.44 8.62
N ALA A 344 5.12 2.25 8.09
CA ALA A 344 6.22 2.10 7.14
C ALA A 344 5.95 2.84 5.82
N LEU A 345 4.72 2.81 5.31
CA LEU A 345 4.31 3.55 4.10
C LEU A 345 4.50 5.06 4.28
N VAL A 346 4.01 5.62 5.39
CA VAL A 346 4.17 7.05 5.67
C VAL A 346 5.64 7.42 5.87
N ALA A 347 6.43 6.56 6.52
CA ALA A 347 7.86 6.79 6.70
C ALA A 347 8.62 6.79 5.36
N ALA A 348 8.29 5.86 4.46
CA ALA A 348 8.87 5.78 3.12
C ALA A 348 8.52 7.02 2.27
N SER A 349 7.24 7.41 2.22
CA SER A 349 6.80 8.63 1.54
C SER A 349 7.51 9.88 2.10
N ALA A 350 7.63 10.01 3.42
CA ALA A 350 8.35 11.12 4.04
C ALA A 350 9.85 11.12 3.73
N GLN A 351 10.47 9.96 3.49
CA GLN A 351 11.87 9.85 3.09
C GLN A 351 12.06 10.30 1.65
N GLU A 352 11.16 9.94 0.74
CA GLU A 352 11.15 10.40 -0.65
C GLU A 352 10.98 11.92 -0.72
N ASP A 353 10.00 12.47 0.01
CA ASP A 353 9.77 13.92 0.06
C ASP A 353 11.01 14.68 0.54
N ARG A 354 11.69 14.18 1.58
CA ARG A 354 12.95 14.76 2.08
C ARG A 354 14.08 14.65 1.07
N ALA A 355 14.17 13.54 0.33
CA ALA A 355 15.17 13.37 -0.71
C ALA A 355 14.96 14.38 -1.85
N VAL A 356 13.70 14.63 -2.24
CA VAL A 356 13.34 15.65 -3.23
C VAL A 356 13.70 17.05 -2.73
N VAL A 357 13.36 17.39 -1.49
CA VAL A 357 13.72 18.69 -0.90
C VAL A 357 15.24 18.89 -0.87
N THR A 358 15.99 17.89 -0.42
CA THR A 358 17.47 17.94 -0.37
C THR A 358 18.07 18.13 -1.77
N LEU A 359 17.53 17.44 -2.77
CA LEU A 359 17.95 17.59 -4.16
C LEU A 359 17.69 19.02 -4.68
N LEU A 360 16.54 19.60 -4.35
CA LEU A 360 16.18 20.97 -4.73
C LEU A 360 17.09 22.01 -4.07
N GLU A 361 17.38 21.85 -2.78
CA GLU A 361 18.30 22.73 -2.05
C GLU A 361 19.72 22.69 -2.64
N ASP A 362 20.22 21.51 -3.01
CA ASP A 362 21.54 21.38 -3.63
C ASP A 362 21.58 22.02 -5.02
N ARG A 363 20.50 21.87 -5.81
CA ARG A 363 20.38 22.54 -7.11
C ARG A 363 20.40 24.06 -6.98
N GLU A 364 19.68 24.63 -6.01
CA GLU A 364 19.71 26.08 -5.75
C GLU A 364 21.10 26.55 -5.30
N ARG A 365 21.77 25.78 -4.45
CA ARG A 365 23.15 26.06 -4.01
C ARG A 365 24.10 26.12 -5.20
N ILE A 366 24.05 25.11 -6.09
CA ILE A 366 24.88 25.06 -7.31
C ILE A 366 24.60 26.26 -8.21
N ALA A 367 23.32 26.60 -8.42
CA ALA A 367 22.93 27.76 -9.22
C ALA A 367 23.52 29.07 -8.68
N ARG A 368 23.49 29.25 -7.36
CA ARG A 368 24.05 30.43 -6.67
C ARG A 368 25.57 30.48 -6.80
N ASP A 369 26.27 29.38 -6.55
CA ASP A 369 27.73 29.30 -6.66
C ASP A 369 28.20 29.57 -8.11
N MET A 370 27.48 29.04 -9.10
CA MET A 370 27.74 29.32 -10.53
C MET A 370 27.58 30.82 -10.85
N HIS A 371 26.53 31.45 -10.34
CA HIS A 371 26.29 32.89 -10.54
C HIS A 371 27.39 33.73 -9.88
N ASP A 372 27.71 33.47 -8.61
CA ASP A 372 28.58 34.33 -7.80
C ASP A 372 30.07 34.13 -8.12
N HIS A 373 30.49 32.93 -8.48
CA HIS A 373 31.91 32.65 -8.71
C HIS A 373 32.28 32.53 -10.19
N VAL A 374 31.44 31.93 -11.02
CA VAL A 374 31.80 31.68 -12.43
C VAL A 374 31.39 32.85 -13.30
N ILE A 375 30.10 33.24 -13.29
CA ILE A 375 29.62 34.34 -14.14
C ILE A 375 30.32 35.65 -13.79
N GLN A 376 30.42 36.01 -12.50
CA GLN A 376 31.07 37.26 -12.08
C GLN A 376 32.56 37.32 -12.48
N ARG A 377 33.32 36.21 -12.38
CA ARG A 377 34.73 36.15 -12.80
C ARG A 377 34.89 36.25 -14.32
N LEU A 378 34.03 35.58 -15.09
CA LEU A 378 34.04 35.70 -16.55
C LEU A 378 33.73 37.14 -16.98
N PHE A 379 32.77 37.79 -16.32
CA PHE A 379 32.43 39.19 -16.56
C PHE A 379 33.61 40.12 -16.26
N ALA A 380 34.27 39.96 -15.11
CA ALA A 380 35.44 40.75 -14.74
C ALA A 380 36.61 40.54 -15.72
N THR A 381 36.81 39.30 -16.18
CA THR A 381 37.84 38.95 -17.17
C THR A 381 37.53 39.60 -18.53
N GLY A 382 36.27 39.54 -18.98
CA GLY A 382 35.81 40.22 -20.18
C GLY A 382 36.05 41.74 -20.13
N LEU A 383 35.75 42.39 -19.01
CA LEU A 383 36.01 43.82 -18.81
C LEU A 383 37.51 44.15 -18.87
N ALA A 384 38.38 43.33 -18.28
CA ALA A 384 39.83 43.52 -18.34
C ALA A 384 40.39 43.36 -19.76
N LEU A 385 39.87 42.40 -20.53
CA LEU A 385 40.24 42.21 -21.94
C LEU A 385 39.75 43.37 -22.82
N GLN A 386 38.52 43.85 -22.61
CA GLN A 386 38.01 45.04 -23.30
C GLN A 386 38.85 46.29 -23.01
N ALA A 387 39.23 46.51 -21.74
CA ALA A 387 40.11 47.62 -21.36
C ALA A 387 41.48 47.53 -22.04
N SER A 388 42.06 46.32 -22.09
CA SER A 388 43.33 46.06 -22.78
C SER A 388 43.24 46.28 -24.29
N GLY A 389 42.12 45.90 -24.90
CA GLY A 389 41.82 46.13 -26.31
C GLY A 389 41.77 47.61 -26.69
N ARG A 390 41.37 48.49 -25.76
CA ARG A 390 41.37 49.95 -25.97
C ARG A 390 42.77 50.57 -25.90
N LEU A 391 43.73 49.91 -25.23
CA LEU A 391 45.09 50.41 -25.05
C LEU A 391 46.04 50.00 -26.19
N THR A 392 45.70 48.97 -26.98
CA THR A 392 46.57 48.49 -28.06
C THR A 392 46.36 49.27 -29.36
N GLN A 393 47.48 49.61 -30.02
CA GLN A 393 47.49 50.26 -31.33
C GLN A 393 47.59 49.26 -32.50
N GLN A 394 47.81 47.96 -32.21
CA GLN A 394 47.88 46.93 -33.24
C GLN A 394 46.48 46.41 -33.64
N PRO A 395 46.04 46.59 -34.91
CA PRO A 395 44.70 46.21 -35.34
C PRO A 395 44.40 44.71 -35.20
N VAL A 396 45.40 43.87 -35.45
CA VAL A 396 45.27 42.40 -35.37
C VAL A 396 45.07 41.95 -33.92
N LEU A 397 45.82 42.51 -32.98
CA LEU A 397 45.70 42.17 -31.55
C LEU A 397 44.37 42.66 -30.98
N ARG A 398 43.91 43.85 -31.38
CA ARG A 398 42.60 44.37 -31.00
C ARG A 398 41.47 43.44 -31.44
N ARG A 399 41.48 42.98 -32.70
CA ARG A 399 40.45 42.07 -33.23
C ARG A 399 40.39 40.75 -32.46
N ARG A 400 41.54 40.15 -32.13
CA ARG A 400 41.61 38.93 -31.31
C ARG A 400 41.07 39.12 -29.89
N LEU A 401 41.29 40.28 -29.28
CA LEU A 401 40.74 40.59 -27.96
C LEU A 401 39.22 40.80 -28.02
N GLU A 402 38.71 41.43 -29.08
CA GLU A 402 37.26 41.56 -29.32
C GLU A 402 36.60 40.18 -29.51
N GLU A 403 37.19 39.30 -30.33
CA GLU A 403 36.74 37.90 -30.51
C GLU A 403 36.71 37.12 -29.19
N ALA A 404 37.74 37.24 -28.35
CA ALA A 404 37.79 36.57 -27.05
C ALA A 404 36.71 37.07 -26.07
N VAL A 405 36.35 38.35 -26.14
CA VAL A 405 35.25 38.91 -25.33
C VAL A 405 33.91 38.38 -25.79
N ASP A 406 33.68 38.30 -27.11
CA ASP A 406 32.45 37.74 -27.67
C ASP A 406 32.28 36.26 -27.30
N GLU A 407 33.35 35.48 -27.27
CA GLU A 407 33.34 34.09 -26.78
C GLU A 407 32.99 34.00 -25.28
N LEU A 408 33.53 34.89 -24.43
CA LEU A 408 33.18 34.95 -23.01
C LEU A 408 31.71 35.31 -22.80
N ASP A 409 31.16 36.24 -23.58
CA ASP A 409 29.75 36.62 -23.51
C ASP A 409 28.81 35.49 -23.94
N LEU A 410 29.21 34.69 -24.95
CA LEU A 410 28.51 33.47 -25.32
C LEU A 410 28.54 32.43 -24.20
N ALA A 411 29.72 32.19 -23.61
CA ALA A 411 29.85 31.27 -22.48
C ALA A 411 29.01 31.70 -21.27
N ILE A 412 28.93 33.00 -20.97
CA ILE A 412 28.06 33.53 -19.91
C ILE A 412 26.59 33.27 -20.22
N LYS A 413 26.15 33.42 -21.48
CA LYS A 413 24.77 33.09 -21.89
C LYS A 413 24.46 31.62 -21.74
N ASP A 414 25.36 30.74 -22.18
CA ASP A 414 25.19 29.28 -22.08
C ASP A 414 25.10 28.83 -20.62
N ILE A 415 25.97 29.34 -19.75
CA ILE A 415 25.93 29.07 -18.31
C ILE A 415 24.63 29.59 -17.71
N ARG A 416 24.18 30.81 -18.06
CA ARG A 416 22.91 31.36 -17.56
C ARG A 416 21.72 30.48 -17.98
N GLN A 417 21.72 29.97 -19.21
CA GLN A 417 20.70 29.05 -19.69
C GLN A 417 20.73 27.72 -18.92
N ALA A 418 21.92 27.18 -18.62
CA ALA A 418 22.07 25.99 -17.79
C ALA A 418 21.59 26.23 -16.34
N ILE A 419 21.89 27.40 -15.75
CA ILE A 419 21.37 27.79 -14.42
C ILE A 419 19.85 27.86 -14.43
N TYR A 420 19.23 28.45 -15.47
CA TYR A 420 17.76 28.47 -15.60
C TYR A 420 17.14 27.08 -15.73
N GLN A 421 17.88 26.09 -16.26
CA GLN A 421 17.43 24.70 -16.27
C GLN A 421 17.62 23.99 -14.92
N LEU A 422 18.52 24.50 -14.06
CA LEU A 422 18.80 23.99 -12.71
C LEU A 422 17.92 24.62 -11.63
N ALA A 423 17.50 25.88 -11.80
CA ALA A 423 16.60 26.56 -10.89
C ALA A 423 15.24 25.84 -10.84
N PRO A 424 14.60 25.74 -9.66
CA PRO A 424 13.32 25.06 -9.56
C PRO A 424 12.33 25.74 -10.50
N LEU A 425 11.81 24.96 -11.45
CA LEU A 425 10.47 25.20 -11.93
C LEU A 425 9.57 25.01 -10.70
N GLN A 426 9.32 26.06 -9.93
CA GLN A 426 7.97 26.22 -9.42
C GLN A 426 7.11 26.39 -10.67
N ALA A 427 6.80 25.29 -11.35
CA ALA A 427 5.89 25.32 -12.48
C ALA A 427 4.54 25.63 -11.87
N PRO A 428 3.99 26.84 -12.04
CA PRO A 428 2.61 27.03 -11.68
C PRO A 428 1.81 26.10 -12.61
N THR A 429 1.07 25.17 -12.01
CA THR A 429 0.35 24.11 -12.71
C THR A 429 -0.54 24.70 -13.82
N GLY A 430 -0.32 24.27 -15.07
CA GLY A 430 -1.12 24.60 -16.24
C GLY A 430 -0.78 25.92 -16.97
N LEU A 431 -1.30 26.07 -18.19
CA LEU A 431 -1.08 27.21 -19.09
C LEU A 431 -1.17 28.60 -18.42
N ARG A 432 -2.16 28.79 -17.54
CA ARG A 432 -2.42 30.09 -16.88
C ARG A 432 -1.19 30.57 -16.13
N GLY A 433 -0.66 29.74 -15.24
CA GLY A 433 0.49 30.11 -14.44
C GLY A 433 1.72 30.38 -15.28
N ARG A 434 1.95 29.53 -16.29
CA ARG A 434 3.06 29.68 -17.24
C ARG A 434 3.00 31.01 -18.00
N LEU A 435 1.80 31.44 -18.40
CA LEU A 435 1.60 32.73 -19.07
C LEU A 435 1.78 33.91 -18.12
N GLU A 436 1.29 33.82 -16.89
CA GLU A 436 1.49 34.85 -15.86
C GLU A 436 2.98 35.07 -15.57
N GLU A 437 3.74 33.98 -15.46
CA GLU A 437 5.19 34.04 -15.31
C GLU A 437 5.89 34.65 -16.52
N LEU A 438 5.55 34.22 -17.74
CA LEU A 438 6.14 34.79 -18.96
C LEU A 438 5.89 36.29 -19.08
N VAL A 439 4.68 36.75 -18.76
CA VAL A 439 4.32 38.18 -18.80
C VAL A 439 5.01 38.97 -17.70
N ARG A 440 5.12 38.40 -16.49
CA ARG A 440 5.86 38.99 -15.38
C ARG A 440 7.35 39.16 -15.72
N ASN A 441 8.01 38.11 -16.18
CA ASN A 441 9.43 38.16 -16.55
C ASN A 441 9.69 39.10 -17.73
N ALA A 442 8.78 39.15 -18.70
CA ALA A 442 8.87 40.09 -19.80
C ALA A 442 8.70 41.56 -19.37
N SER A 443 7.93 41.83 -18.31
CA SER A 443 7.71 43.19 -17.83
C SER A 443 9.00 43.84 -17.32
N GLU A 444 9.92 43.05 -16.76
CA GLU A 444 11.26 43.53 -16.36
C GLU A 444 12.09 43.98 -17.57
N LEU A 445 12.06 43.19 -18.66
CA LEU A 445 12.74 43.50 -19.92
C LEU A 445 12.11 44.68 -20.68
N LEU A 446 10.81 44.86 -20.56
CA LEU A 446 10.05 45.94 -21.20
C LEU A 446 10.22 47.29 -20.49
N GLY A 447 10.50 47.28 -19.19
CA GLY A 447 10.53 48.48 -18.35
C GLY A 447 9.14 49.05 -18.00
N PHE A 448 8.07 48.31 -18.28
CA PHE A 448 6.68 48.64 -17.92
C PHE A 448 5.85 47.35 -17.76
N PRO A 449 4.76 47.36 -16.97
CA PRO A 449 3.93 46.17 -16.78
C PRO A 449 3.12 45.84 -18.04
N ALA A 450 3.28 44.61 -18.54
CA ALA A 450 2.42 44.07 -19.59
C ALA A 450 1.13 43.48 -18.99
N ARG A 451 -0.02 43.70 -19.63
CA ARG A 451 -1.32 43.19 -19.17
C ARG A 451 -1.63 41.83 -19.80
N LEU A 452 -1.97 40.84 -18.97
CA LEU A 452 -2.48 39.54 -19.42
C LEU A 452 -4.01 39.48 -19.26
N GLN A 453 -4.70 38.99 -20.30
CA GLN A 453 -6.14 38.71 -20.28
C GLN A 453 -6.37 37.28 -20.77
N LEU A 454 -6.98 36.45 -19.93
CA LEU A 454 -7.32 35.06 -20.26
C LEU A 454 -8.85 34.91 -20.36
N PHE A 455 -9.31 34.29 -21.43
CA PHE A 455 -10.73 34.02 -21.67
C PHE A 455 -10.93 32.53 -21.97
N GLY A 456 -11.94 31.90 -21.36
CA GLY A 456 -12.26 30.48 -21.52
C GLY A 456 -11.53 29.53 -20.54
N GLU A 457 -11.81 28.23 -20.64
CA GLU A 457 -11.27 27.18 -19.75
C GLU A 457 -10.08 26.44 -20.40
N ALA A 458 -9.03 26.22 -19.61
CA ALA A 458 -7.81 25.55 -20.04
C ALA A 458 -7.98 24.04 -20.28
N ALA A 459 -9.10 23.43 -19.88
CA ALA A 459 -9.33 21.99 -19.99
C ALA A 459 -9.36 21.44 -21.45
N SER A 460 -9.40 22.32 -22.46
CA SER A 460 -9.50 21.98 -23.88
C SER A 460 -8.19 22.07 -24.67
N ILE A 461 -7.06 22.35 -24.00
CA ILE A 461 -5.75 22.49 -24.65
C ILE A 461 -4.85 21.27 -24.41
N THR A 462 -4.15 20.83 -25.45
CA THR A 462 -3.10 19.78 -25.33
C THR A 462 -1.77 20.37 -24.86
N ALA A 463 -0.89 19.53 -24.31
CA ALA A 463 0.46 19.94 -23.91
C ALA A 463 1.25 20.61 -25.05
N ASP A 464 1.12 20.11 -26.28
CA ASP A 464 1.81 20.70 -27.43
C ASP A 464 1.25 22.08 -27.82
N GLN A 465 -0.09 22.26 -27.74
CA GLN A 465 -0.72 23.56 -27.97
C GLN A 465 -0.36 24.56 -26.85
N GLU A 466 -0.22 24.09 -25.60
CA GLU A 466 0.27 24.90 -24.49
C GLU A 466 1.69 25.43 -24.78
N GLN A 467 2.57 24.55 -25.26
CA GLN A 467 3.94 24.93 -25.63
C GLN A 467 3.98 25.96 -26.76
N ASP A 468 3.12 25.80 -27.78
CA ASP A 468 3.03 26.75 -28.89
C ASP A 468 2.49 28.12 -28.43
N VAL A 469 1.45 28.16 -27.59
CA VAL A 469 0.91 29.40 -27.01
C VAL A 469 1.99 30.12 -26.19
N ALA A 470 2.71 29.39 -25.33
CA ALA A 470 3.80 29.95 -24.54
C ALA A 470 4.94 30.49 -25.42
N ALA A 471 5.28 29.80 -26.51
CA ALA A 471 6.29 30.23 -27.46
C ALA A 471 5.87 31.52 -28.19
N VAL A 472 4.61 31.62 -28.62
CA VAL A 472 4.04 32.81 -29.27
C VAL A 472 4.08 34.02 -28.34
N VAL A 473 3.66 33.85 -27.08
CA VAL A 473 3.66 34.93 -26.08
C VAL A 473 5.09 35.40 -25.78
N ARG A 474 6.02 34.47 -25.57
CA ARG A 474 7.43 34.79 -25.32
C ARG A 474 8.05 35.57 -26.48
N GLU A 475 7.88 35.10 -27.71
CA GLU A 475 8.46 35.72 -28.88
C GLU A 475 7.81 37.08 -29.19
N GLY A 476 6.49 37.19 -29.01
CA GLY A 476 5.76 38.45 -29.17
C GLY A 476 6.25 39.54 -28.21
N LEU A 477 6.34 39.22 -26.91
CA LEU A 477 6.84 40.16 -25.89
C LEU A 477 8.32 40.51 -26.10
N ALA A 478 9.14 39.55 -26.51
CA ALA A 478 10.54 39.81 -26.82
C ALA A 478 10.71 40.73 -28.04
N ASN A 479 9.84 40.62 -29.05
CA ASN A 479 9.83 41.53 -30.19
C ASN A 479 9.42 42.95 -29.80
N ILE A 480 8.48 43.11 -28.85
CA ILE A 480 8.14 44.41 -28.30
C ILE A 480 9.36 45.03 -27.60
N ALA A 481 10.01 44.26 -26.72
CA ALA A 481 11.19 44.73 -25.97
C ALA A 481 12.35 45.14 -26.88
N ARG A 482 12.59 44.40 -27.97
CA ARG A 482 13.70 44.70 -28.89
C ARG A 482 13.39 45.81 -29.89
N HIS A 483 12.14 45.98 -30.31
CA HIS A 483 11.83 46.73 -31.54
C HIS A 483 10.73 47.80 -31.42
N ALA A 484 9.79 47.68 -30.48
CA ALA A 484 8.56 48.49 -30.54
C ALA A 484 8.71 49.92 -30.00
N ARG A 485 9.64 50.19 -29.07
CA ARG A 485 9.66 51.46 -28.28
C ARG A 485 8.28 51.78 -27.70
N ALA A 486 7.56 50.76 -27.26
CA ALA A 486 6.22 50.86 -26.69
C ALA A 486 6.27 51.35 -25.24
N SER A 487 5.13 51.82 -24.74
CA SER A 487 4.91 52.16 -23.32
C SER A 487 3.86 51.27 -22.66
N SER A 488 3.18 50.44 -23.46
CA SER A 488 2.17 49.49 -23.03
C SER A 488 2.16 48.26 -23.93
N ALA A 489 1.84 47.12 -23.33
CA ALA A 489 1.66 45.85 -24.03
C ALA A 489 0.47 45.10 -23.40
N THR A 490 -0.35 44.48 -24.23
CA THR A 490 -1.47 43.63 -23.80
C THR A 490 -1.40 42.30 -24.51
N VAL A 491 -1.37 41.22 -23.73
CA VAL A 491 -1.46 39.84 -24.18
C VAL A 491 -2.86 39.34 -23.86
N ARG A 492 -3.58 38.89 -24.87
CA ARG A 492 -4.89 38.26 -24.73
C ARG A 492 -4.83 36.85 -25.25
N VAL A 493 -5.29 35.90 -24.45
CA VAL A 493 -5.41 34.50 -24.85
C VAL A 493 -6.85 34.07 -24.66
N SER A 494 -7.48 33.65 -25.75
CA SER A 494 -8.86 33.15 -25.79
C SER A 494 -8.85 31.66 -26.09
N MET A 495 -9.47 30.85 -25.22
CA MET A 495 -9.55 29.40 -25.31
C MET A 495 -11.02 29.02 -25.53
N GLY A 496 -11.38 28.70 -26.77
CA GLY A 496 -12.72 28.25 -27.14
C GLY A 496 -12.64 27.20 -28.25
N ARG A 497 -13.48 27.30 -29.28
CA ARG A 497 -13.34 26.46 -30.49
C ARG A 497 -12.03 26.70 -31.24
N LEU A 498 -11.48 27.91 -31.11
CA LEU A 498 -10.14 28.26 -31.56
C LEU A 498 -9.35 28.72 -30.33
N ILE A 499 -8.06 28.44 -30.33
CA ILE A 499 -7.09 29.04 -29.42
C ILE A 499 -6.53 30.25 -30.14
N GLU A 500 -6.81 31.44 -29.63
CA GLU A 500 -6.37 32.72 -30.21
C GLU A 500 -5.48 33.48 -29.22
N VAL A 501 -4.27 33.84 -29.67
CA VAL A 501 -3.32 34.70 -28.97
C VAL A 501 -3.25 36.03 -29.71
N VAL A 502 -3.59 37.12 -29.02
CA VAL A 502 -3.51 38.48 -29.55
C VAL A 502 -2.58 39.30 -28.67
N ILE A 503 -1.52 39.82 -29.27
CA ILE A 503 -0.53 40.68 -28.60
C ILE A 503 -0.59 42.06 -29.25
N VAL A 504 -0.79 43.10 -28.44
CA VAL A 504 -0.90 44.49 -28.90
C VAL A 504 0.04 45.38 -28.12
N ASP A 505 0.81 46.20 -28.83
CA ASP A 505 1.63 47.28 -28.26
C ASP A 505 1.25 48.64 -28.85
N ASP A 506 1.66 49.74 -28.20
CA ASP A 506 1.46 51.12 -28.66
C ASP A 506 2.73 51.75 -29.28
N GLY A 507 3.65 50.91 -29.75
CA GLY A 507 4.96 51.31 -30.26
C GLY A 507 4.98 51.93 -31.66
N VAL A 508 6.15 51.90 -32.29
CA VAL A 508 6.39 52.50 -33.62
C VAL A 508 5.82 51.69 -34.79
N GLY A 509 5.25 50.51 -34.52
CA GLY A 509 4.74 49.60 -35.55
C GLY A 509 5.84 48.78 -36.24
N THR A 510 5.45 47.78 -37.04
CA THR A 510 6.38 47.00 -37.87
C THR A 510 6.70 47.72 -39.19
N PRO A 511 7.97 47.95 -39.55
CA PRO A 511 8.33 48.53 -40.84
C PRO A 511 7.95 47.59 -42.01
N PRO A 512 7.49 48.12 -43.17
CA PRO A 512 7.03 47.30 -44.29
C PRO A 512 8.13 46.42 -44.90
N THR A 513 9.41 46.81 -44.78
CA THR A 513 10.56 46.07 -45.32
C THR A 513 11.62 45.82 -44.23
N GLY A 514 11.69 44.57 -43.76
CA GLY A 514 12.65 44.12 -42.74
C GLY A 514 12.70 42.59 -42.64
N ARG A 515 13.80 42.04 -42.15
CA ARG A 515 14.04 40.58 -42.04
C ARG A 515 13.09 39.98 -40.99
N ARG A 516 12.10 39.19 -41.41
CA ARG A 516 11.00 38.66 -40.56
C ARG A 516 11.27 37.27 -39.95
N SER A 517 12.53 36.90 -39.69
CA SER A 517 12.91 35.51 -39.36
C SER A 517 12.18 34.94 -38.13
N GLY A 518 11.94 35.74 -37.08
CA GLY A 518 11.18 35.30 -35.89
C GLY A 518 9.67 35.17 -36.14
N LEU A 519 9.14 35.95 -37.07
CA LEU A 519 7.70 35.96 -37.42
C LEU A 519 7.34 34.84 -38.39
N THR A 520 8.28 34.43 -39.25
CA THR A 520 8.13 33.24 -40.11
C THR A 520 7.94 31.99 -39.26
N ASN A 521 8.72 31.81 -38.19
CA ASN A 521 8.57 30.68 -37.28
C ASN A 521 7.19 30.63 -36.58
N LEU A 522 6.59 31.78 -36.26
CA LEU A 522 5.24 31.85 -35.66
C LEU A 522 4.15 31.48 -36.68
N ALA A 523 4.32 31.92 -37.93
CA ALA A 523 3.43 31.57 -39.03
C ALA A 523 3.51 30.08 -39.36
N ASP A 524 4.71 29.50 -39.44
CA ASP A 524 4.92 28.07 -39.70
C ASP A 524 4.27 27.21 -38.61
N ARG A 525 4.39 27.60 -37.33
CA ARG A 525 3.73 26.92 -36.20
C ARG A 525 2.20 26.95 -36.30
N ALA A 526 1.63 28.10 -36.69
CA ALA A 526 0.19 28.21 -36.93
C ALA A 526 -0.24 27.31 -38.09
N SER A 527 0.44 27.40 -39.23
CA SER A 527 0.09 26.64 -40.45
C SER A 527 0.23 25.13 -40.25
N ALA A 528 1.23 24.66 -39.50
CA ALA A 528 1.38 23.25 -39.14
C ALA A 528 0.18 22.67 -38.38
N ARG A 529 -0.62 23.53 -37.73
CA ARG A 529 -1.84 23.15 -37.01
C ARG A 529 -3.13 23.60 -37.69
N GLY A 530 -3.09 23.95 -38.98
CA GLY A 530 -4.27 24.42 -39.72
C GLY A 530 -4.79 25.79 -39.25
N GLY A 531 -3.92 26.57 -38.58
CA GLY A 531 -4.19 27.91 -38.09
C GLY A 531 -3.60 29.01 -38.98
N TYR A 532 -3.64 30.24 -38.49
CA TYR A 532 -3.04 31.39 -39.16
C TYR A 532 -2.32 32.33 -38.18
N CYS A 533 -1.39 33.11 -38.70
CA CYS A 533 -0.69 34.16 -37.99
C CYS A 533 -0.73 35.43 -38.84
N GLU A 534 -1.17 36.53 -38.27
CA GLU A 534 -1.32 37.83 -38.93
C GLU A 534 -0.68 38.93 -38.08
N ILE A 535 -0.08 39.91 -38.75
CA ILE A 535 0.46 41.11 -38.13
C ILE A 535 -0.14 42.31 -38.82
N ALA A 536 -0.77 43.18 -38.05
CA ALA A 536 -1.40 44.40 -38.52
C ALA A 536 -0.90 45.60 -37.71
N ALA A 537 -1.03 46.80 -38.28
CA ALA A 537 -0.85 48.03 -37.51
C ALA A 537 -1.98 48.15 -36.47
N ALA A 538 -1.62 48.53 -35.24
CA ALA A 538 -2.58 48.90 -34.21
C ALA A 538 -2.95 50.38 -34.33
N TYR A 539 -4.22 50.72 -34.09
CA TYR A 539 -4.69 52.11 -34.08
C TYR A 539 -4.74 52.65 -32.63
N PRO A 540 -4.31 53.89 -32.35
CA PRO A 540 -3.79 54.91 -33.28
C PRO A 540 -2.31 54.74 -33.67
N ARG A 541 -1.56 53.88 -32.99
CA ARG A 541 -0.17 53.50 -33.30
C ARG A 541 0.16 52.12 -32.69
N GLY A 542 1.19 51.45 -33.19
CA GLY A 542 1.72 50.18 -32.64
C GLY A 542 1.52 48.98 -33.55
N THR A 543 1.76 47.78 -33.01
CA THR A 543 1.61 46.51 -33.72
C THR A 543 0.56 45.63 -33.03
N ARG A 544 -0.24 44.92 -33.83
CA ARG A 544 -1.12 43.83 -33.40
C ARG A 544 -0.66 42.53 -34.06
N LEU A 545 -0.21 41.59 -33.24
CA LEU A 545 0.04 40.20 -33.64
C LEU A 545 -1.17 39.35 -33.26
N THR A 546 -1.73 38.63 -34.22
CA THR A 546 -2.81 37.66 -34.03
C THR A 546 -2.31 36.28 -34.46
N TRP A 547 -2.38 35.31 -33.57
CA TRP A 547 -2.05 33.91 -33.85
C TRP A 547 -3.23 33.04 -33.42
N SER A 548 -3.66 32.11 -34.28
CA SER A 548 -4.83 31.29 -33.99
C SER A 548 -4.67 29.87 -34.53
N VAL A 549 -5.09 28.88 -33.75
CA VAL A 549 -5.19 27.47 -34.16
C VAL A 549 -6.52 26.83 -33.72
N PRO A 550 -7.01 25.77 -34.38
CA PRO A 550 -8.17 25.00 -33.93
C PRO A 550 -7.92 24.31 -32.59
N ALA A 551 -8.94 24.26 -31.72
CA ALA A 551 -8.94 23.40 -30.54
C ALA A 551 -9.19 21.94 -30.95
N VAL A 552 -8.77 20.97 -30.12
CA VAL A 552 -8.91 19.53 -30.45
C VAL A 552 -10.38 19.18 -30.72
N GLY A 553 -10.65 18.51 -31.83
CA GLY A 553 -12.01 18.11 -32.25
C GLY A 553 -12.82 19.18 -33.00
N SER A 554 -12.23 20.32 -33.36
CA SER A 554 -12.88 21.35 -34.19
C SER A 554 -12.33 21.37 -35.62
N ALA A 555 -13.22 21.35 -36.61
CA ALA A 555 -12.86 21.44 -38.03
C ALA A 555 -12.17 22.78 -38.35
N PRO A 556 -11.22 22.83 -39.31
CA PRO A 556 -10.50 24.07 -39.64
C PRO A 556 -11.46 25.17 -40.10
N PRO A 557 -11.22 26.44 -39.73
CA PRO A 557 -12.09 27.54 -40.11
C PRO A 557 -12.11 27.72 -41.64
N VAL A 558 -13.32 27.82 -42.21
CA VAL A 558 -13.52 28.18 -43.62
C VAL A 558 -12.92 29.57 -43.85
N GLY A 559 -11.99 29.65 -44.82
CA GLY A 559 -11.10 30.78 -45.01
C GLY A 559 -11.79 32.15 -45.09
N ARG A 560 -11.27 33.12 -44.32
CA ARG A 560 -11.38 34.52 -44.71
C ARG A 560 -10.45 34.74 -45.89
N ALA A 561 -11.01 34.70 -47.09
CA ALA A 561 -10.35 35.13 -48.30
C ALA A 561 -9.69 36.50 -48.08
N ALA A 562 -8.44 36.62 -48.53
CA ALA A 562 -7.74 37.89 -48.66
C ALA A 562 -8.70 38.93 -49.25
N ARG A 563 -8.98 39.99 -48.51
CA ARG A 563 -9.72 41.13 -49.05
C ARG A 563 -8.87 41.74 -50.16
N GLN A 564 -9.17 41.34 -51.40
CA GLN A 564 -8.82 42.11 -52.57
C GLN A 564 -9.41 43.51 -52.42
N SER A 565 -8.55 44.48 -52.70
CA SER A 565 -8.83 45.91 -52.90
C SER A 565 -10.18 46.15 -53.60
N GLY A 566 -11.10 46.79 -52.89
CA GLY A 566 -12.38 47.28 -53.41
C GLY A 566 -12.31 48.78 -53.80
N PRO A 567 -13.25 49.25 -54.64
CA PRO A 567 -13.01 50.28 -55.66
C PRO A 567 -13.25 51.71 -55.17
N TRP A 568 -12.61 52.12 -54.07
CA TRP A 568 -12.70 53.50 -53.56
C TRP A 568 -11.33 54.15 -53.38
N SER A 569 -10.50 54.05 -54.41
CA SER A 569 -9.31 54.89 -54.57
C SER A 569 -9.18 55.33 -56.02
N GLN A 570 -10.11 56.18 -56.46
CA GLN A 570 -9.80 57.43 -57.16
C GLN A 570 -11.06 58.30 -57.12
N ASP A 571 -10.83 59.55 -56.70
CA ASP A 571 -11.73 60.67 -56.42
C ASP A 571 -12.37 60.74 -55.03
#